data_AF-A0A9P5XWY1-F1
#
_entry.id   AF-A0A9P5XWY1-F1
#
_cell.length_a   1.000
_cell.length_b   1.000
_cell.length_c   1.000
_cell.angle_alpha   90.00
_cell.angle_beta   90.00
_cell.angle_gamma   90.00
#
_symmetry.space_group_name_H-M   'P 1'
#
loop_
_entity.id
_entity.type
_entity.pdbx_description
1 polymer ?
#
loop_
_entity_poly.entity_id
_entity_poly.type
_entity_poly.pdbx_seq_one_letter_code
_entity_poly.pdbx_strand_id
1 'polypeptide(L)'
;MYCKISHNIKVVVIWLYEHNFLALDDILDYCGFSEHTWYYILKLWHNTGDIVPPKSSLHGYTLHYLCHLIHQNLDYFLDMLLYLLETNHFIFVNYATIHHELERTNISQKKLKCIALECNEPCQAAFISHMAQYSPEEVGFFNEMSKDDHSALLSLDGIVASMVVEGSMTKALFLKYLEFNVVCWYNYNSNIH
;
A
#
# COMPACT_ATOMS: atom_id res chain seq x y z
N MET A 1 29.17 -16.41 9.02
CA MET A 1 28.50 -16.68 7.72
C MET A 1 27.12 -17.23 8.05
N TYR A 2 26.06 -16.45 7.81
CA TYR A 2 24.71 -16.80 8.28
C TYR A 2 23.95 -17.49 7.13
N CYS A 3 23.86 -18.81 7.17
CA CYS A 3 23.12 -19.56 6.14
C CYS A 3 21.63 -19.57 6.49
N LYS A 4 20.80 -19.02 5.61
CA LYS A 4 19.34 -19.06 5.77
C LYS A 4 18.85 -20.47 5.46
N ILE A 5 18.74 -21.31 6.49
CA ILE A 5 18.26 -22.69 6.36
C ILE A 5 16.80 -22.68 5.91
N SER A 6 16.52 -23.40 4.82
CA SER A 6 15.19 -23.50 4.23
C SER A 6 14.18 -24.12 5.20
N HIS A 7 12.93 -23.66 5.13
CA HIS A 7 11.82 -24.16 5.96
C HIS A 7 11.65 -25.68 5.85
N ASN A 8 11.68 -26.22 4.62
CA ASN A 8 11.52 -27.66 4.38
C ASN A 8 12.60 -28.50 5.05
N ILE A 9 13.84 -27.99 5.09
CA ILE A 9 14.95 -28.68 5.75
C ILE A 9 14.67 -28.78 7.26
N LYS A 10 14.18 -27.70 7.88
CA LYS A 10 13.82 -27.72 9.31
C LYS A 10 12.73 -28.74 9.62
N VAL A 11 11.70 -28.85 8.78
CA VAL A 11 10.61 -29.83 8.95
C VAL A 11 11.14 -31.27 8.84
N VAL A 12 11.94 -31.56 7.82
CA VAL A 12 12.55 -32.89 7.64
C VAL A 12 13.43 -33.27 8.82
N VAL A 13 14.23 -32.34 9.33
CA VAL A 13 15.13 -32.58 10.46
C VAL A 13 14.36 -32.87 11.74
N ILE A 14 13.27 -32.14 12.02
CA ILE A 14 12.41 -32.45 13.17
C ILE A 14 11.79 -33.84 13.02
N TRP A 15 11.32 -34.19 11.82
CA TRP A 15 10.74 -35.50 11.57
C TRP A 15 11.75 -36.64 11.81
N LEU A 16 12.99 -36.46 11.35
CA LEU A 16 14.08 -37.41 11.59
C LEU A 16 14.43 -37.56 13.07
N TYR A 17 14.38 -36.46 13.83
CA TYR A 17 14.60 -36.46 15.27
C TYR A 17 13.47 -37.18 16.04
N GLU A 18 12.21 -36.86 15.76
CA GLU A 18 11.04 -37.48 16.43
C GLU A 18 10.96 -39.00 16.20
N HIS A 19 11.43 -39.47 15.05
CA HIS A 19 11.47 -40.89 14.71
C HIS A 19 12.79 -41.58 15.14
N ASN A 20 13.68 -40.88 15.85
CA ASN A 20 14.99 -41.37 16.31
C ASN A 20 15.90 -41.88 15.18
N PHE A 21 15.80 -41.31 13.97
CA PHE A 21 16.67 -41.67 12.85
C PHE A 21 18.06 -41.03 12.94
N LEU A 22 18.18 -39.90 13.63
CA LEU A 22 19.44 -39.17 13.84
C LEU A 22 19.55 -38.69 15.29
N ALA A 23 20.76 -38.74 15.83
CA ALA A 23 21.04 -38.16 17.14
C ALA A 23 21.08 -36.62 17.05
N LEU A 24 20.83 -35.97 18.19
CA LEU A 24 20.82 -34.50 18.26
C LEU A 24 22.16 -33.89 17.84
N ASP A 25 23.27 -34.48 18.27
CA ASP A 25 24.62 -33.98 17.97
C ASP A 25 24.89 -34.00 16.45
N ASP A 26 24.49 -35.06 15.76
CA ASP A 26 24.60 -35.16 14.29
C ASP A 26 23.75 -34.09 13.60
N ILE A 27 22.53 -33.85 14.09
CA ILE A 27 21.63 -32.84 13.52
C ILE A 27 22.22 -31.44 13.63
N LEU A 28 22.80 -31.08 14.78
CA LEU A 28 23.39 -29.77 15.02
C LEU A 28 24.60 -29.54 14.11
N ASP A 29 25.46 -30.56 13.96
CA ASP A 29 26.67 -30.49 13.13
C ASP A 29 26.34 -30.43 11.63
N TYR A 30 25.51 -31.34 11.11
CA TYR A 30 25.18 -31.41 9.68
C TYR A 30 24.34 -30.23 9.19
N CYS A 31 23.40 -29.74 10.02
CA CYS A 31 22.52 -28.64 9.61
C CYS A 31 23.08 -27.26 9.96
N GLY A 32 24.18 -27.20 10.74
CA GLY A 32 24.75 -25.95 11.23
C GLY A 32 23.82 -25.18 12.16
N PHE A 33 22.99 -25.89 12.94
CA PHE A 33 22.11 -25.26 13.93
C PHE A 33 22.91 -24.95 15.19
N SER A 34 22.64 -23.78 15.79
CA SER A 34 22.96 -23.61 17.21
C SER A 34 21.95 -24.37 18.06
N GLU A 35 22.40 -24.89 19.20
CA GLU A 35 21.54 -25.58 20.18
C GLU A 35 20.33 -24.72 20.59
N HIS A 36 20.54 -23.41 20.76
CA HIS A 36 19.45 -22.46 21.05
C HIS A 36 18.42 -22.39 19.91
N THR A 37 18.87 -22.35 18.65
CA THR A 37 17.98 -22.35 17.48
C THR A 37 17.18 -23.63 17.40
N TRP A 38 17.80 -24.77 17.71
CA TRP A 38 17.16 -26.07 17.72
C TRP A 38 16.02 -26.14 18.74
N TYR A 39 16.29 -25.82 20.01
CA TYR A 39 15.25 -25.86 21.05
C TYR A 39 14.13 -24.86 20.80
N TYR A 40 14.44 -23.70 20.21
CA TYR A 40 13.41 -22.75 19.79
C TYR A 40 12.48 -23.33 18.71
N ILE A 41 13.05 -23.95 17.67
CA ILE A 41 12.30 -24.59 16.59
C ILE A 41 11.47 -25.77 17.11
N LEU A 42 12.07 -26.63 17.94
CA LEU A 42 11.41 -27.79 18.52
C LEU A 42 10.24 -27.37 19.42
N LYS A 43 10.41 -26.31 20.21
CA LYS A 43 9.35 -25.72 21.03
C LYS A 43 8.20 -25.18 20.16
N LEU A 44 8.49 -24.53 19.03
CA LEU A 44 7.45 -24.07 18.12
C LEU A 44 6.67 -25.24 17.51
N TRP A 45 7.38 -26.28 17.07
CA TRP A 45 6.79 -27.49 16.51
C TRP A 45 5.86 -28.20 17.50
N HIS A 46 6.31 -28.45 18.73
CA HIS A 46 5.47 -29.10 19.74
C HIS A 46 4.23 -28.27 20.11
N ASN A 47 4.32 -26.94 20.05
CA ASN A 47 3.21 -26.07 20.41
C ASN A 47 2.22 -25.82 19.27
N THR A 48 2.67 -25.85 18.00
CA THR A 48 1.86 -25.38 16.86
C THR A 48 1.76 -26.36 15.70
N GLY A 49 2.57 -27.42 15.69
CA GLY A 49 2.71 -28.32 14.54
C GLY A 49 3.42 -27.68 13.34
N ASP A 50 3.96 -26.46 13.51
CA ASP A 50 4.70 -25.71 12.50
C ASP A 50 5.94 -25.04 13.15
N ILE A 51 6.92 -24.72 12.32
CA ILE A 51 8.17 -24.06 12.69
C ILE A 51 8.07 -22.55 12.47
N VAL A 52 7.01 -22.09 11.80
CA VAL A 52 6.70 -20.68 11.65
C VAL A 52 5.91 -20.23 12.89
N PRO A 53 6.38 -19.22 13.65
CA PRO A 53 5.60 -18.69 14.75
C PRO A 53 4.24 -18.21 14.22
N PRO A 54 3.15 -18.42 14.97
CA PRO A 54 1.84 -17.96 14.55
C PRO A 54 1.94 -16.45 14.35
N LYS A 55 1.70 -16.00 13.11
CA LYS A 55 1.57 -14.57 12.84
C LYS A 55 0.44 -14.08 13.73
N SER A 56 0.65 -12.95 14.42
CA SER A 56 -0.34 -12.27 15.23
C SER A 56 -1.55 -11.95 14.36
N SER A 57 -2.48 -12.89 14.26
CA SER A 57 -3.64 -12.80 13.41
C SER A 57 -4.72 -12.07 14.19
N LEU A 58 -5.43 -11.18 13.50
CA LEU A 58 -6.57 -10.52 14.08
C LEU A 58 -7.59 -11.58 14.49
N HIS A 59 -8.12 -11.49 15.70
CA HIS A 59 -9.07 -12.50 16.17
C HIS A 59 -10.29 -12.55 15.21
N GLY A 60 -10.81 -13.76 14.95
CA GLY A 60 -11.82 -13.99 13.91
C GLY A 60 -13.08 -13.12 14.00
N TYR A 61 -13.53 -12.79 15.22
CA TYR A 61 -14.66 -11.86 15.43
C TYR A 61 -14.35 -10.44 14.94
N THR A 62 -13.12 -9.97 15.11
CA THR A 62 -12.69 -8.62 14.73
C THR A 62 -12.63 -8.53 13.20
N LEU A 63 -12.09 -9.56 12.55
CA LEU A 63 -12.04 -9.62 11.10
C LEU A 63 -13.45 -9.70 10.49
N HIS A 64 -14.34 -10.48 11.10
CA HIS A 64 -15.74 -10.55 10.67
C HIS A 64 -16.44 -9.20 10.80
N TYR A 65 -16.20 -8.46 11.88
CA TYR A 65 -16.71 -7.10 12.07
C TYR A 65 -16.20 -6.12 11.02
N LEU A 66 -14.88 -6.12 10.75
CA LEU A 66 -14.30 -5.30 9.69
C LEU A 66 -14.89 -5.63 8.32
N CYS A 67 -15.00 -6.91 7.99
CA CYS A 67 -15.63 -7.36 6.76
C CYS A 67 -17.07 -6.85 6.70
N HIS A 68 -17.85 -6.96 7.79
CA HIS A 68 -19.22 -6.46 7.82
C HIS A 68 -19.29 -4.95 7.55
N LEU A 69 -18.44 -4.13 8.18
CA LEU A 69 -18.38 -2.69 7.95
C LEU A 69 -18.08 -2.35 6.48
N ILE A 70 -17.07 -3.01 5.90
CA ILE A 70 -16.66 -2.81 4.50
C ILE A 70 -17.76 -3.24 3.53
N HIS A 71 -18.51 -4.30 3.85
CA HIS A 71 -19.64 -4.73 3.01
C HIS A 71 -20.84 -3.76 3.08
N GLN A 72 -21.03 -3.06 4.21
CA GLN A 72 -22.10 -2.06 4.35
C GLN A 72 -21.73 -0.73 3.68
N ASN A 73 -20.45 -0.37 3.66
CA ASN A 73 -19.97 0.82 2.96
C ASN A 73 -18.51 0.61 2.50
N LEU A 74 -18.25 0.74 1.21
CA LEU A 74 -16.90 0.54 0.63
C LEU A 74 -16.00 1.78 0.76
N ASP A 75 -16.51 2.89 1.27
CA ASP A 75 -15.80 4.15 1.37
C ASP A 75 -14.95 4.28 2.64
N TYR A 76 -14.84 3.20 3.44
CA TYR A 76 -14.01 3.21 4.65
C TYR A 76 -12.51 3.15 4.32
N PHE A 77 -11.76 4.12 4.86
CA PHE A 77 -10.30 4.11 4.87
C PHE A 77 -9.72 3.16 5.91
N LEU A 78 -8.50 2.70 5.66
CA LEU A 78 -7.80 1.80 6.56
C LEU A 78 -7.48 2.43 7.93
N ASP A 79 -7.22 3.73 7.98
CA ASP A 79 -7.06 4.51 9.22
C ASP A 79 -8.40 4.73 9.95
N MET A 80 -9.50 4.94 9.22
CA MET A 80 -10.83 4.97 9.82
C MET A 80 -11.22 3.59 10.40
N LEU A 81 -10.88 2.50 9.72
CA LEU A 81 -11.05 1.15 10.25
C LEU A 81 -10.22 0.93 11.52
N LEU A 82 -8.97 1.44 11.57
CA LEU A 82 -8.15 1.44 12.79
C LEU A 82 -8.82 2.20 13.93
N TYR A 83 -9.30 3.42 13.65
CA TYR A 83 -10.02 4.24 14.63
C TYR A 83 -11.29 3.55 15.14
N LEU A 84 -12.05 2.89 14.27
CA LEU A 84 -13.26 2.17 14.64
C LEU A 84 -12.96 0.93 15.49
N LEU A 85 -11.86 0.23 15.25
CA LEU A 85 -11.44 -0.87 16.12
C LEU A 85 -10.99 -0.40 17.50
N GLU A 86 -10.26 0.72 17.55
CA GLU A 86 -9.81 1.33 18.79
C GLU A 86 -11.01 1.82 19.61
N THR A 87 -11.98 2.48 18.96
CA THR A 87 -13.12 3.12 19.63
C THR A 87 -14.23 2.13 19.99
N ASN A 88 -14.55 1.18 19.10
CA ASN A 88 -15.71 0.29 19.29
C ASN A 88 -15.34 -1.07 19.88
N HIS A 89 -14.10 -1.53 19.70
CA HIS A 89 -13.65 -2.83 20.16
C HIS A 89 -12.48 -2.77 21.15
N PHE A 90 -11.92 -1.59 21.42
CA PHE A 90 -10.74 -1.39 22.28
C PHE A 90 -9.53 -2.24 21.84
N ILE A 91 -9.44 -2.52 20.54
CA ILE A 91 -8.33 -3.29 19.97
C ILE A 91 -7.40 -2.33 19.25
N PHE A 92 -6.21 -2.17 19.80
CA PHE A 92 -5.13 -1.49 19.11
C PHE A 92 -4.42 -2.48 18.18
N VAL A 93 -4.50 -2.21 16.88
CA VAL A 93 -3.93 -3.08 15.84
C VAL A 93 -2.96 -2.26 15.01
N ASN A 94 -1.87 -2.86 14.57
CA ASN A 94 -0.99 -2.20 13.62
C ASN A 94 -1.66 -2.13 12.23
N TYR A 95 -1.50 -1.01 11.53
CA TYR A 95 -1.87 -0.84 10.13
C TYR A 95 -1.50 -2.04 9.25
N ALA A 96 -0.28 -2.54 9.36
CA ALA A 96 0.21 -3.69 8.57
C ALA A 96 -0.58 -4.97 8.86
N THR A 97 -1.03 -5.16 10.10
CA THR A 97 -1.80 -6.34 10.51
C THR A 97 -3.20 -6.31 9.90
N ILE A 98 -3.92 -5.18 9.97
CA ILE A 98 -5.24 -5.08 9.31
C ILE A 98 -5.08 -5.23 7.80
N HIS A 99 -4.09 -4.57 7.23
CA HIS A 99 -3.81 -4.63 5.81
C HIS A 99 -3.65 -6.07 5.32
N HIS A 100 -2.75 -6.84 5.94
CA HIS A 100 -2.54 -8.23 5.56
C HIS A 100 -3.76 -9.11 5.80
N GLU A 101 -4.55 -8.87 6.83
CA GLU A 101 -5.76 -9.64 7.09
C GLU A 101 -6.88 -9.33 6.08
N LEU A 102 -7.00 -8.08 5.63
CA LEU A 102 -7.92 -7.69 4.55
C LEU A 102 -7.47 -8.24 3.19
N GLU A 103 -6.16 -8.27 2.91
CA GLU A 103 -5.63 -8.94 1.72
C GLU A 103 -5.94 -10.44 1.73
N ARG A 104 -5.83 -11.10 2.89
CA ARG A 104 -6.18 -12.52 3.05
C ARG A 104 -7.66 -12.80 2.80
N THR A 105 -8.55 -11.83 3.04
CA THR A 105 -9.98 -11.95 2.76
C THR A 105 -10.38 -11.49 1.34
N ASN A 106 -9.41 -11.29 0.44
CA ASN A 106 -9.58 -10.80 -0.93
C ASN A 106 -10.19 -9.39 -1.04
N ILE A 107 -10.07 -8.56 0.00
CA ILE A 107 -10.45 -7.15 -0.03
C ILE A 107 -9.21 -6.35 -0.43
N SER A 108 -9.08 -6.04 -1.72
CA SER A 108 -7.91 -5.31 -2.23
C SER A 108 -7.97 -3.81 -1.91
N GLN A 109 -6.81 -3.18 -1.73
CA GLN A 109 -6.68 -1.72 -1.52
C GLN A 109 -7.41 -0.87 -2.57
N LYS A 110 -7.52 -1.37 -3.82
CA LYS A 110 -8.24 -0.66 -4.90
C LYS A 110 -9.75 -0.57 -4.66
N LYS A 111 -10.32 -1.49 -3.86
CA LYS A 111 -11.72 -1.44 -3.42
C LYS A 111 -11.93 -0.51 -2.22
N LEU A 112 -10.93 -0.38 -1.34
CA LEU A 112 -10.90 0.61 -0.26
C LEU A 112 -10.37 1.93 -0.84
N LYS A 113 -11.14 2.50 -1.76
CA LYS A 113 -10.73 3.63 -2.60
C LYS A 113 -10.28 4.80 -1.73
N CYS A 114 -8.99 5.14 -1.80
CA CYS A 114 -8.40 6.41 -1.34
C CYS A 114 -9.23 7.62 -1.80
N ILE A 115 -10.22 8.02 -1.00
CA ILE A 115 -10.56 9.43 -0.88
C ILE A 115 -9.42 10.01 -0.05
N ALA A 116 -8.72 11.01 -0.57
CA ALA A 116 -7.68 11.69 0.21
C ALA A 116 -8.30 12.12 1.56
N LEU A 117 -7.53 12.02 2.65
CA LEU A 117 -7.91 12.54 3.97
C LEU A 117 -8.44 14.00 3.94
N GLU A 118 -8.09 14.75 2.88
CA GLU A 118 -8.50 16.13 2.60
C GLU A 118 -9.84 16.27 1.87
N CYS A 119 -10.53 15.17 1.52
CA CYS A 119 -11.77 15.26 0.77
C CYS A 119 -12.90 15.75 1.65
N ASN A 120 -13.32 16.97 1.35
CA ASN A 120 -14.48 17.62 1.93
C ASN A 120 -15.56 17.65 0.85
N GLU A 121 -16.62 16.85 1.04
CA GLU A 121 -17.74 16.75 0.09
C GLU A 121 -18.35 18.12 -0.27
N PRO A 122 -18.64 19.02 0.70
CA PRO A 122 -19.04 20.39 0.39
C PRO A 122 -18.05 21.15 -0.51
N CYS A 123 -16.74 21.05 -0.23
CA CYS A 123 -15.71 21.69 -1.07
C CYS A 123 -15.65 21.08 -2.47
N GLN A 124 -15.81 19.76 -2.58
CA GLN A 124 -15.84 19.07 -3.86
C GLN A 124 -17.08 19.47 -4.68
N ALA A 125 -18.26 19.53 -4.07
CA ALA A 125 -19.49 19.96 -4.72
C ALA A 125 -19.40 21.43 -5.19
N ALA A 126 -18.84 22.31 -4.36
CA ALA A 126 -18.59 23.70 -4.73
C ALA A 126 -17.60 23.81 -5.91
N PHE A 127 -16.51 23.02 -5.88
CA PHE A 127 -15.54 22.94 -6.97
C PHE A 127 -16.18 22.45 -8.28
N ILE A 128 -16.96 21.36 -8.24
CA ILE A 128 -17.67 20.84 -9.42
C ILE A 128 -18.65 21.89 -9.97
N SER A 129 -19.42 22.55 -9.10
CA SER A 129 -20.36 23.59 -9.51
C SER A 129 -19.66 24.79 -10.16
N HIS A 130 -18.46 25.14 -9.70
CA HIS A 130 -17.67 26.19 -10.31
C HIS A 130 -17.08 25.75 -11.66
N MET A 131 -16.51 24.54 -11.72
CA MET A 131 -15.92 23.99 -12.95
C MET A 131 -16.94 23.75 -14.06
N ALA A 132 -18.21 23.49 -13.71
CA ALA A 132 -19.29 23.32 -14.67
C ALA A 132 -19.59 24.58 -15.53
N GLN A 133 -18.99 25.73 -15.19
CA GLN A 133 -19.11 26.97 -15.97
C GLN A 133 -18.21 26.99 -17.21
N TYR A 134 -17.15 26.17 -17.24
CA TYR A 134 -16.20 26.10 -18.34
C TYR A 134 -16.58 24.99 -19.31
N SER A 135 -16.40 25.24 -20.62
CA SER A 135 -16.53 24.16 -21.60
C SER A 135 -15.33 23.21 -21.50
N PRO A 136 -15.49 21.94 -21.91
CA PRO A 136 -14.38 20.98 -21.91
C PRO A 136 -13.11 21.47 -22.64
N GLU A 137 -13.26 22.30 -23.67
CA GLU A 137 -12.17 22.88 -24.47
C GLU A 137 -11.40 23.98 -23.71
N GLU A 138 -12.04 24.60 -22.71
CA GLU A 138 -11.46 25.65 -21.86
C GLU A 138 -10.73 25.08 -20.63
N VAL A 139 -10.82 23.77 -20.41
CA VAL A 139 -10.27 23.10 -19.21
C VAL A 139 -9.01 22.32 -19.56
N GLY A 140 -7.91 22.67 -18.89
CA GLY A 140 -6.65 21.93 -18.93
C GLY A 140 -6.31 21.30 -17.59
N PHE A 141 -5.83 20.06 -17.61
CA PHE A 141 -5.36 19.33 -16.43
C PHE A 141 -3.83 19.38 -16.37
N PHE A 142 -3.30 20.04 -15.36
CA PHE A 142 -1.87 20.04 -15.08
C PHE A 142 -1.56 19.02 -13.97
N ASN A 143 -0.56 18.17 -14.19
CA ASN A 143 -0.11 17.26 -13.15
C ASN A 143 1.42 17.06 -13.21
N GLU A 144 2.00 16.87 -12.03
CA GLU A 144 3.39 16.45 -11.84
C GLU A 144 3.43 14.92 -11.69
N MET A 145 4.28 14.28 -12.49
CA MET A 145 4.43 12.83 -12.53
C MET A 145 5.78 12.46 -11.91
N SER A 146 5.73 11.83 -10.74
CA SER A 146 6.92 11.51 -9.94
C SER A 146 7.86 10.46 -10.54
N LYS A 147 7.44 9.76 -11.61
CA LYS A 147 8.22 8.66 -12.17
C LYS A 147 9.37 9.10 -13.07
N ASP A 148 9.20 10.19 -13.81
CA ASP A 148 10.21 10.65 -14.76
C ASP A 148 10.46 12.16 -14.66
N ASP A 149 10.25 12.72 -13.45
CA ASP A 149 10.49 14.14 -13.18
C ASP A 149 9.82 15.06 -14.22
N HIS A 150 8.62 14.69 -14.66
CA HIS A 150 7.92 15.37 -15.75
C HIS A 150 6.61 15.99 -15.27
N SER A 151 6.34 17.19 -15.76
CA SER A 151 5.10 17.92 -15.53
C SER A 151 4.44 18.20 -16.86
N ALA A 152 3.16 17.85 -17.00
CA ALA A 152 2.43 18.00 -18.25
C ALA A 152 1.08 18.68 -18.05
N LEU A 153 0.71 19.50 -19.03
CA LEU A 153 -0.63 20.05 -19.21
C LEU A 153 -1.35 19.28 -20.32
N LEU A 154 -2.50 18.70 -19.98
CA LEU A 154 -3.37 17.96 -20.87
C LEU A 154 -4.65 18.76 -21.15
N SER A 155 -5.10 18.74 -22.39
CA SER A 155 -6.42 19.21 -22.83
C SER A 155 -7.16 18.08 -23.55
N LEU A 156 -8.37 18.33 -24.03
CA LEU A 156 -9.13 17.42 -24.89
C LEU A 156 -8.33 16.95 -26.11
N ASP A 157 -7.50 17.82 -26.68
CA ASP A 157 -6.70 17.54 -27.88
C ASP A 157 -5.36 16.84 -27.58
N GLY A 158 -5.09 16.49 -26.32
CA GLY A 158 -3.89 15.79 -25.89
C GLY A 158 -2.92 16.66 -25.08
N ILE A 159 -1.62 16.38 -25.20
CA ILE A 159 -0.59 17.12 -24.45
C ILE A 159 -0.39 18.49 -25.07
N VAL A 160 -0.75 19.54 -24.32
CA VAL A 160 -0.59 20.94 -24.75
C VAL A 160 0.84 21.41 -24.53
N ALA A 161 1.38 21.11 -23.35
CA ALA A 161 2.74 21.45 -22.97
C ALA A 161 3.28 20.42 -21.97
N SER A 162 4.60 20.22 -21.98
CA SER A 162 5.30 19.33 -21.06
C SER A 162 6.67 19.90 -20.74
N MET A 163 7.13 19.70 -19.51
CA MET A 163 8.43 20.13 -19.04
C MET A 163 9.03 19.07 -18.11
N VAL A 164 10.32 18.80 -18.27
CA VAL A 164 11.08 18.00 -17.31
C VAL A 164 11.61 18.94 -16.22
N VAL A 165 11.35 18.59 -14.96
CA VAL A 165 11.78 19.31 -13.77
C VAL A 165 12.47 18.32 -12.84
N GLU A 166 13.80 18.38 -12.80
CA GLU A 166 14.57 17.58 -11.85
C GLU A 166 14.18 17.98 -10.40
N GLY A 167 13.65 17.02 -9.64
CA GLY A 167 13.12 17.28 -8.31
C GLY A 167 11.65 17.72 -8.32
N SER A 168 11.33 18.79 -7.59
CA SER A 168 9.94 19.26 -7.43
C SER A 168 9.70 20.61 -8.08
N MET A 169 8.53 20.79 -8.67
CA MET A 169 8.10 22.06 -9.26
C MET A 169 8.02 23.17 -8.20
N THR A 170 8.93 24.15 -8.29
CA THR A 170 8.84 25.37 -7.46
C THR A 170 7.85 26.37 -8.06
N LYS A 171 7.29 27.27 -7.23
CA LYS A 171 6.40 28.36 -7.70
C LYS A 171 7.03 29.19 -8.84
N ALA A 172 8.33 29.47 -8.75
CA ALA A 172 9.04 30.25 -9.77
C ALA A 172 9.15 29.49 -11.10
N LEU A 173 9.42 28.17 -11.05
CA LEU A 173 9.45 27.31 -12.22
C LEU A 173 8.06 27.17 -12.85
N PHE A 174 7.03 27.00 -12.02
CA PHE A 174 5.64 26.91 -12.48
C PHE A 174 5.19 28.19 -13.21
N LEU A 175 5.48 29.38 -12.66
CA LEU A 175 5.14 30.63 -13.32
C LEU A 175 5.87 30.80 -14.67
N LYS A 176 7.16 30.43 -14.73
CA LYS A 176 7.89 30.39 -16.00
C LYS A 176 7.28 29.40 -16.98
N TYR A 177 6.87 28.24 -16.51
CA TYR A 177 6.21 27.24 -17.35
C TYR A 177 4.93 27.80 -17.97
N LEU A 178 4.08 28.46 -17.18
CA LEU A 178 2.86 29.09 -17.66
C LEU A 178 3.15 30.18 -18.70
N GLU A 179 4.09 31.08 -18.40
CA GLU A 179 4.42 32.20 -19.29
C GLU A 179 4.99 31.73 -20.63
N PHE A 180 5.96 30.81 -20.61
CA PHE A 180 6.74 30.47 -21.80
C PHE A 180 6.24 29.25 -22.57
N ASN A 181 5.51 28.33 -21.93
CA ASN A 181 5.04 27.11 -22.58
C ASN A 181 3.54 27.14 -22.82
N VAL A 182 2.75 27.61 -21.86
CA VAL A 182 1.28 27.59 -21.97
C VAL A 182 0.77 28.83 -22.72
N VAL A 183 1.10 30.03 -22.25
CA VAL A 183 0.61 31.29 -22.83
C VAL A 183 1.17 31.49 -24.24
N CYS A 184 2.45 31.16 -24.47
CA CYS A 184 3.04 31.20 -25.81
C CYS A 184 2.33 30.25 -26.80
N TRP A 185 1.94 29.05 -26.36
CA TRP A 185 1.20 28.11 -27.20
C TRP A 185 -0.19 28.64 -27.58
N TYR A 186 -0.94 29.17 -26.60
CA TYR A 186 -2.25 29.76 -26.86
C TYR A 186 -2.14 30.96 -27.81
N ASN A 187 -1.22 31.89 -27.56
CA ASN A 187 -1.02 33.05 -28.44
C ASN A 187 -0.63 32.65 -29.87
N TYR A 188 0.12 31.57 -30.05
CA TYR A 188 0.48 31.08 -31.39
C TYR A 188 -0.74 30.50 -32.12
N ASN A 189 -1.54 29.66 -31.46
CA ASN A 189 -2.69 29.02 -32.08
C ASN A 189 -3.89 29.95 -32.28
N SER A 190 -4.06 30.96 -31.43
CA SER A 190 -5.12 31.98 -31.60
C SER A 190 -4.87 32.92 -32.78
N ASN A 191 -3.65 32.98 -33.33
CA ASN A 191 -3.32 33.79 -34.52
C ASN A 191 -3.44 33.02 -35.85
N ILE A 192 -3.83 31.74 -35.80
CA ILE A 192 -3.93 30.84 -36.97
C ILE A 192 -5.40 30.67 -37.43
N HIS A 193 -6.35 31.27 -36.72
CA HIS A 193 -7.78 31.34 -37.07
C HIS A 193 -8.24 32.78 -37.26
#